data_AF-A0A538ABE3-F1
#
_entry.id   AF-A0A538ABE3-F1
#
_cell.length_a   1.000
_cell.length_b   1.000
_cell.length_c   1.000
_cell.angle_alpha   90.00
_cell.angle_beta   90.00
_cell.angle_gamma   90.00
#
_symmetry.space_group_name_H-M   'P 1'
#
loop_
_entity.id
_entity.type
_entity.pdbx_description
1 polymer ?
#
loop_
_entity_poly.entity_id
_entity_poly.type
_entity_poly.pdbx_seq_one_letter_code
_entity_poly.pdbx_strand_id
1 'polypeptide(L)'
;MQRERIETPRLALVPVPPETAEAILAGDFSGVRAAEGWPREDTVVPFRTAAKYGVELPAWLVMLDDLVIGDCHTHGPADEAGDIEIGYGLAEPYRGRGYGSELVKGLSQLLLGRPGIRRVVARHVPIDNVPSRRSLERAGFVLERADEEYAWYALAGAGP
;
A
#
# COMPACT_ATOMS: atom_id res chain seq x y z
N MET A 1 -6.20 -2.80 13.96
CA MET A 1 -5.76 -4.08 13.34
C MET A 1 -4.28 -4.33 13.65
N GLN A 2 -3.81 -5.54 14.07
CA GLN A 2 -2.38 -5.72 14.40
C GLN A 2 -1.52 -5.56 13.13
N ARG A 3 -0.55 -4.64 13.16
CA ARG A 3 0.37 -4.35 12.07
C ARG A 3 1.67 -5.08 12.35
N GLU A 4 2.04 -5.98 11.45
CA GLU A 4 3.28 -6.76 11.56
C GLU A 4 4.24 -6.32 10.47
N ARG A 5 5.54 -6.45 10.75
CA ARG A 5 6.59 -6.20 9.76
C ARG A 5 6.59 -7.32 8.73
N ILE A 6 6.62 -6.95 7.45
CA ILE A 6 6.65 -7.90 6.33
C ILE A 6 8.04 -7.86 5.72
N GLU A 7 8.73 -8.99 5.74
CA GLU A 7 9.98 -9.16 4.99
C GLU A 7 9.67 -9.71 3.60
N THR A 8 10.30 -9.13 2.59
CA THR A 8 10.27 -9.60 1.21
C THR A 8 11.71 -9.82 0.74
N PRO A 9 11.95 -10.38 -0.47
CA PRO A 9 13.32 -10.66 -0.92
C PRO A 9 14.28 -9.46 -0.89
N ARG A 10 13.78 -8.24 -1.08
CA ARG A 10 14.58 -7.00 -1.16
C ARG A 10 14.04 -5.87 -0.28
N LEU A 11 12.76 -5.90 0.10
CA LEU A 11 12.12 -4.85 0.85
C LEU A 11 11.69 -5.31 2.24
N ALA A 12 11.55 -4.35 3.15
CA ALA A 12 10.79 -4.55 4.37
C ALA A 12 9.62 -3.56 4.42
N LEU A 13 8.42 -4.06 4.73
CA LEU A 13 7.25 -3.23 5.01
C LEU A 13 7.14 -3.06 6.52
N VAL A 14 7.46 -1.87 7.01
CA VAL A 14 7.57 -1.59 8.44
C VAL A 14 6.32 -0.85 8.90
N PRO A 15 5.56 -1.37 9.88
CA PRO A 15 4.39 -0.68 10.43
C PRO A 15 4.74 0.76 10.78
N VAL A 16 3.91 1.70 10.33
CA VAL A 16 4.00 3.10 10.78
C VAL A 16 3.44 3.14 12.20
N PRO A 17 4.25 3.38 13.25
CA PRO A 17 3.70 3.56 14.58
C PRO A 17 3.00 4.93 14.69
N PRO A 18 2.09 5.13 15.66
CA PRO A 18 1.32 6.38 15.78
C PRO A 18 2.20 7.65 15.77
N GLU A 19 3.32 7.64 16.46
CA GLU A 19 4.26 8.76 16.53
C GLU A 19 4.86 9.12 15.16
N THR A 20 5.17 8.13 14.32
CA THR A 20 5.65 8.37 12.96
C THR A 20 4.53 8.87 12.06
N ALA A 21 3.30 8.39 12.24
CA ALA A 21 2.15 8.91 11.50
C ALA A 21 1.89 10.39 11.84
N GLU A 22 1.98 10.77 13.11
CA GLU A 22 1.87 12.16 13.57
C GLU A 22 2.98 13.04 12.99
N ALA A 23 4.23 12.57 12.99
CA ALA A 23 5.36 13.27 12.38
C ALA A 23 5.16 13.47 10.87
N ILE A 24 4.77 12.41 10.13
CA ILE A 24 4.46 12.49 8.69
C ILE A 24 3.33 13.49 8.43
N LEU A 25 2.29 13.51 9.27
CA LEU A 25 1.18 14.46 9.16
C LEU A 25 1.61 15.90 9.42
N ALA A 26 2.56 16.11 10.33
CA ALA A 26 3.19 17.40 10.60
C ALA A 26 4.23 17.81 9.54
N GLY A 27 4.53 16.92 8.58
CA GLY A 27 5.59 17.12 7.57
C GLY A 27 7.00 16.95 8.11
N ASP A 28 7.15 16.35 9.29
CA ASP A 28 8.43 15.98 9.88
C ASP A 28 8.83 14.57 9.47
N PHE A 29 9.86 14.47 8.64
CA PHE A 29 10.45 13.22 8.18
C PHE A 29 11.84 12.97 8.78
N SER A 30 12.28 13.77 9.76
CA SER A 30 13.62 13.67 10.35
C SER A 30 13.86 12.36 11.09
N GLY A 31 12.78 11.71 11.56
CA GLY A 31 12.82 10.40 12.21
C GLY A 31 13.04 9.22 11.27
N VAL A 32 13.06 9.45 9.95
CA VAL A 32 13.28 8.40 8.94
C VAL A 32 14.35 8.82 7.95
N ARG A 33 15.04 7.83 7.36
CA ARG A 33 15.97 8.10 6.27
C ARG A 33 15.21 8.06 4.94
N ALA A 34 14.72 9.20 4.52
CA ALA A 34 14.00 9.35 3.28
C ALA A 34 14.92 9.14 2.06
N ALA A 35 14.47 8.33 1.09
CA ALA A 35 15.11 8.24 -0.19
C ALA A 35 14.77 9.42 -1.11
N GLU A 36 15.53 9.61 -2.18
CA GLU A 36 15.21 10.60 -3.21
C GLU A 36 13.79 10.36 -3.78
N GLY A 37 12.96 11.41 -3.78
CA GLY A 37 11.59 11.35 -4.26
C GLY A 37 10.56 10.82 -3.25
N TRP A 38 10.95 10.56 -2.00
CA TRP A 38 10.04 10.32 -0.88
C TRP A 38 10.23 11.39 0.20
N PRO A 39 9.15 11.90 0.84
CA PRO A 39 7.74 11.62 0.58
C PRO A 39 7.29 12.16 -0.77
N ARG A 40 6.20 11.59 -1.31
CA ARG A 40 5.50 12.14 -2.46
C ARG A 40 4.42 13.11 -1.99
N GLU A 41 3.95 13.98 -2.88
CA GLU A 41 2.83 14.88 -2.60
C GLU A 41 1.57 14.10 -2.15
N ASP A 42 1.36 12.91 -2.71
CA ASP A 42 0.24 12.03 -2.40
C ASP A 42 0.45 11.17 -1.13
N THR A 43 1.68 11.05 -0.61
CA THR A 43 2.00 10.20 0.56
C THR A 43 1.19 10.61 1.80
N VAL A 44 0.97 11.92 2.00
CA VAL A 44 0.30 12.45 3.22
C VAL A 44 -1.23 12.46 3.14
N VAL A 45 -1.80 12.38 1.93
CA VAL A 45 -3.23 12.56 1.70
C VAL A 45 -4.09 11.48 2.38
N PRO A 46 -3.74 10.18 2.29
CA PRO A 46 -4.48 9.12 2.99
C PRO A 46 -4.45 9.30 4.51
N PHE A 47 -3.28 9.59 5.08
CA PHE A 47 -3.14 9.82 6.53
C PHE A 47 -3.96 11.02 6.99
N ARG A 48 -3.94 12.13 6.25
CA ARG A 48 -4.69 13.34 6.60
C ARG A 48 -6.19 13.09 6.54
N THR A 49 -6.64 12.37 5.53
CA THR A 49 -8.04 11.96 5.37
C THR A 49 -8.47 11.08 6.55
N ALA A 50 -7.69 10.05 6.86
CA ALA A 50 -7.96 9.16 7.98
C ALA A 50 -8.05 9.91 9.32
N ALA A 51 -7.08 10.79 9.60
CA ALA A 51 -7.09 11.62 10.80
C ALA A 51 -8.30 12.55 10.87
N LYS A 52 -8.68 13.20 9.75
CA LYS A 52 -9.85 14.09 9.67
C LYS A 52 -11.16 13.36 10.01
N TYR A 53 -11.29 12.11 9.58
CA TYR A 53 -12.51 11.32 9.77
C TYR A 53 -12.45 10.38 10.98
N GLY A 54 -11.36 10.39 11.76
CA GLY A 54 -11.18 9.52 12.91
C GLY A 54 -11.09 8.03 12.54
N VAL A 55 -10.61 7.72 11.33
CA VAL A 55 -10.49 6.35 10.82
C VAL A 55 -9.08 5.84 11.08
N GLU A 56 -8.94 4.63 11.62
CA GLU A 56 -7.62 3.96 11.69
C GLU A 56 -7.21 3.53 10.27
N LEU A 57 -6.02 3.95 9.85
CA LEU A 57 -5.44 3.58 8.56
C LEU A 57 -4.17 2.75 8.81
N PRO A 58 -4.28 1.41 8.89
CA PRO A 58 -3.10 0.56 8.96
C PRO A 58 -2.16 0.85 7.80
N ALA A 59 -0.94 1.30 8.10
CA ALA A 59 0.05 1.69 7.12
C ALA A 59 1.44 1.12 7.44
N TRP A 60 2.25 1.03 6.38
CA TRP A 60 3.63 0.59 6.41
C TRP A 60 4.50 1.52 5.57
N LEU A 61 5.71 1.78 6.04
CA LEU A 61 6.79 2.32 5.22
C LEU A 61 7.40 1.19 4.39
N VAL A 62 7.67 1.48 3.12
CA VAL A 62 8.38 0.57 2.22
C VAL A 62 9.86 0.89 2.32
N MET A 63 10.61 0.01 2.95
CA MET A 63 12.05 0.15 3.18
C MET A 63 12.85 -0.64 2.16
N LEU A 64 13.89 -0.04 1.61
CA LEU A 64 14.99 -0.71 0.92
C LEU A 64 16.25 -0.48 1.76
N ASP A 65 16.79 -1.55 2.35
CA ASP A 65 17.79 -1.47 3.42
C ASP A 65 17.28 -0.56 4.58
N ASP A 66 17.93 0.59 4.77
CA ASP A 66 17.57 1.59 5.78
C ASP A 66 16.86 2.83 5.21
N LEU A 67 16.55 2.83 3.91
CA LEU A 67 15.91 3.95 3.22
C LEU A 67 14.41 3.74 3.02
N VAL A 68 13.61 4.76 3.33
CA VAL A 68 12.18 4.79 2.97
C VAL A 68 12.05 5.17 1.51
N ILE A 69 11.57 4.23 0.69
CA ILE A 69 11.38 4.41 -0.75
C ILE A 69 9.90 4.54 -1.14
N GLY A 70 8.99 4.40 -0.18
CA GLY A 70 7.56 4.40 -0.42
C GLY A 70 6.73 4.12 0.81
N ASP A 71 5.44 3.93 0.57
CA ASP A 71 4.42 3.76 1.59
C ASP A 71 3.29 2.89 1.04
N CYS A 72 2.63 2.15 1.93
CA CYS A 72 1.42 1.39 1.61
C CYS A 72 0.49 1.30 2.81
N HIS A 73 -0.81 1.15 2.56
CA HIS A 73 -1.84 1.18 3.60
C HIS A 73 -3.10 0.44 3.16
N THR A 74 -4.01 0.19 4.11
CA THR A 74 -5.38 -0.19 3.80
C THR A 74 -6.30 1.03 3.91
N HIS A 75 -7.34 1.10 3.08
CA HIS A 75 -8.33 2.20 3.14
C HIS A 75 -9.31 2.06 4.33
N GLY A 76 -9.13 1.02 5.14
CA GLY A 76 -9.99 0.68 6.27
C GLY A 76 -9.98 -0.83 6.55
N PRO A 77 -10.94 -1.32 7.35
CA PRO A 77 -11.19 -2.76 7.51
C PRO A 77 -11.75 -3.37 6.21
N ALA A 78 -11.79 -4.71 6.16
CA ALA A 78 -12.49 -5.41 5.09
C ALA A 78 -14.01 -5.15 5.15
N ASP A 79 -14.67 -5.13 3.99
CA ASP A 79 -16.12 -5.03 3.91
C ASP A 79 -16.85 -6.35 4.24
N GLU A 80 -18.18 -6.36 4.18
CA GLU A 80 -19.00 -7.55 4.48
C GLU A 80 -18.72 -8.73 3.53
N ALA A 81 -18.25 -8.45 2.31
CA ALA A 81 -17.82 -9.46 1.36
C ALA A 81 -16.41 -10.00 1.66
N GLY A 82 -15.68 -9.37 2.58
CA GLY A 82 -14.31 -9.71 2.93
C GLY A 82 -13.27 -9.11 1.97
N ASP A 83 -13.63 -8.07 1.21
CA ASP A 83 -12.67 -7.33 0.39
C ASP A 83 -11.96 -6.30 1.26
N ILE A 84 -10.62 -6.34 1.28
CA ILE A 84 -9.80 -5.28 1.87
C ILE A 84 -9.10 -4.47 0.78
N GLU A 85 -9.28 -3.16 0.81
CA GLU A 85 -8.74 -2.27 -0.20
C GLU A 85 -7.37 -1.71 0.21
N ILE A 86 -6.40 -1.77 -0.70
CA ILE A 86 -5.03 -1.29 -0.48
C ILE A 86 -4.68 -0.08 -1.34
N GLY A 87 -3.88 0.81 -0.77
CA GLY A 87 -3.20 1.89 -1.47
C GLY A 87 -1.69 1.76 -1.29
N TYR A 88 -0.92 2.14 -2.30
CA TYR A 88 0.55 2.10 -2.22
C TYR A 88 1.19 3.04 -3.23
N GLY A 89 2.43 3.42 -2.96
CA GLY A 89 3.25 4.09 -3.95
C GLY A 89 4.73 4.06 -3.60
N LEU A 90 5.53 4.25 -4.65
CA LEU A 90 6.98 4.33 -4.57
C LEU A 90 7.45 5.67 -5.11
N ALA A 91 8.53 6.18 -4.53
CA ALA A 91 9.31 7.27 -5.08
C ALA A 91 9.76 6.96 -6.52
N GLU A 92 9.74 7.98 -7.38
CA GLU A 92 9.96 7.82 -8.82
C GLU A 92 11.26 7.06 -9.18
N PRO A 93 12.42 7.35 -8.55
CA PRO A 93 13.67 6.65 -8.87
C PRO A 93 13.63 5.12 -8.63
N TYR A 94 12.69 4.66 -7.80
CA TYR A 94 12.54 3.27 -7.38
C TYR A 94 11.44 2.52 -8.16
N ARG A 95 10.73 3.20 -9.06
CA ARG A 95 9.74 2.58 -9.96
C ARG A 95 10.44 1.79 -11.06
N GLY A 96 9.73 0.86 -11.70
CA GLY A 96 10.26 0.06 -12.82
C GLY A 96 11.29 -1.01 -12.45
N ARG A 97 11.68 -1.14 -11.18
CA ARG A 97 12.69 -2.11 -10.69
C ARG A 97 12.10 -3.39 -10.08
N GLY A 98 10.79 -3.56 -10.21
CA GLY A 98 10.03 -4.69 -9.64
C GLY A 98 9.65 -4.54 -8.16
N TYR A 99 10.04 -3.45 -7.50
CA TYR A 99 9.66 -3.20 -6.10
C TYR A 99 8.14 -3.04 -5.91
N GLY A 100 7.45 -2.42 -6.87
CA GLY A 100 5.99 -2.24 -6.82
C GLY A 100 5.23 -3.56 -6.77
N SER A 101 5.57 -4.53 -7.61
CA SER A 101 4.94 -5.85 -7.54
C SER A 101 5.34 -6.63 -6.29
N GLU A 102 6.57 -6.45 -5.81
CA GLU A 102 7.08 -7.13 -4.61
C GLU A 102 6.37 -6.65 -3.34
N LEU A 103 6.24 -5.33 -3.16
CA LEU A 103 5.53 -4.76 -2.02
C LEU A 103 4.05 -5.16 -2.03
N VAL A 104 3.39 -5.09 -3.20
CA VAL A 104 1.97 -5.44 -3.32
C VAL A 104 1.74 -6.90 -3.00
N LYS A 105 2.63 -7.78 -3.48
CA LYS A 105 2.56 -9.22 -3.18
C LYS A 105 2.76 -9.50 -1.70
N GLY A 106 3.78 -8.90 -1.07
CA GLY A 106 4.06 -9.08 0.36
C GLY A 106 2.92 -8.60 1.24
N LEU A 107 2.40 -7.39 0.98
CA LEU A 107 1.23 -6.86 1.68
C LEU A 107 0.01 -7.76 1.51
N SER A 108 -0.29 -8.16 0.27
CA SER A 108 -1.46 -8.98 0.00
C SER A 108 -1.38 -10.35 0.68
N GLN A 109 -0.20 -10.97 0.73
CA GLN A 109 -0.01 -12.24 1.45
C GLN A 109 -0.31 -12.10 2.95
N LEU A 110 0.17 -11.03 3.59
CA LEU A 110 -0.16 -10.76 4.99
C LEU A 110 -1.66 -10.56 5.20
N LEU A 111 -2.31 -9.80 4.32
CA LEU A 111 -3.73 -9.49 4.44
C LEU A 111 -4.60 -10.73 4.22
N LEU A 112 -4.33 -11.51 3.18
CA LEU A 112 -5.07 -12.75 2.88
C LEU A 112 -4.89 -13.84 3.94
N GLY A 113 -3.83 -13.79 4.75
CA GLY A 113 -3.65 -14.66 5.90
C GLY A 113 -4.55 -14.34 7.09
N ARG A 114 -5.32 -13.25 7.05
CA ARG A 114 -6.14 -12.79 8.19
C ARG A 114 -7.55 -13.36 8.12
N PRO A 115 -8.13 -13.77 9.27
CA PRO A 115 -9.52 -14.20 9.33
C PRO A 115 -10.47 -13.15 8.77
N GLY A 116 -11.44 -13.59 7.95
CA GLY A 116 -12.47 -12.74 7.37
C GLY A 116 -12.05 -12.00 6.10
N ILE A 117 -10.76 -11.96 5.75
CA ILE A 117 -10.30 -11.39 4.48
C ILE A 117 -10.35 -12.46 3.40
N ARG A 118 -11.15 -12.23 2.36
CA ARG A 118 -11.32 -13.14 1.22
C ARG A 118 -10.55 -12.66 0.00
N ARG A 119 -10.46 -11.35 -0.19
CA ARG A 119 -9.82 -10.72 -1.35
C ARG A 119 -9.09 -9.46 -0.92
N VAL A 120 -7.99 -9.18 -1.62
CA VAL A 120 -7.34 -7.86 -1.59
C VAL A 120 -7.69 -7.15 -2.89
N VAL A 121 -8.10 -5.89 -2.80
CA VAL A 121 -8.54 -5.12 -3.95
C VAL A 121 -7.80 -3.80 -4.06
N ALA A 122 -7.66 -3.31 -5.29
CA ALA A 122 -7.24 -1.95 -5.60
C ALA A 122 -8.31 -1.34 -6.50
N ARG A 123 -8.99 -0.31 -6.00
CA ARG A 123 -10.11 0.34 -6.67
C ARG A 123 -9.69 1.74 -7.13
N HIS A 124 -10.37 2.27 -8.14
CA HIS A 124 -10.09 3.60 -8.69
C HIS A 124 -8.61 3.80 -9.09
N VAL A 125 -7.99 2.79 -9.69
CA VAL A 125 -6.61 2.90 -10.21
C VAL A 125 -6.65 3.66 -11.53
N PRO A 126 -6.03 4.86 -11.67
CA PRO A 126 -6.11 5.61 -12.91
C PRO A 126 -5.61 4.80 -14.12
N ILE A 127 -6.30 4.88 -15.25
CA ILE A 127 -5.98 4.13 -16.47
C ILE A 127 -4.59 4.47 -17.00
N ASP A 128 -4.18 5.74 -16.87
CA ASP A 128 -2.89 6.28 -17.28
C ASP A 128 -1.75 5.93 -16.30
N ASN A 129 -2.07 5.44 -15.10
CA ASN A 129 -1.09 4.95 -14.13
C ASN A 129 -0.62 3.52 -14.47
N VAL A 130 -0.01 3.40 -15.66
CA VAL A 130 0.58 2.17 -16.18
C VAL A 130 1.53 1.49 -15.19
N PRO A 131 2.39 2.21 -14.42
CA PRO A 131 3.26 1.58 -13.42
C PRO A 131 2.50 0.85 -12.30
N SER A 132 1.43 1.43 -11.77
CA SER A 132 0.60 0.81 -10.72
C SER A 132 -0.11 -0.43 -11.24
N ARG A 133 -0.78 -0.31 -12.40
CA ARG A 133 -1.46 -1.42 -13.07
C ARG A 133 -0.54 -2.62 -13.32
N ARG A 134 0.65 -2.34 -13.86
CA ARG A 134 1.70 -3.35 -14.09
C ARG A 134 2.22 -4.00 -12.81
N SER A 135 2.18 -3.30 -11.69
CA SER A 135 2.60 -3.82 -10.38
C SER A 135 1.53 -4.77 -9.82
N LEU A 136 0.26 -4.39 -9.90
CA LEU A 136 -0.90 -5.23 -9.53
C LEU A 136 -0.92 -6.53 -10.34
N GLU A 137 -0.85 -6.43 -11.66
CA GLU A 137 -0.89 -7.59 -12.57
C GLU A 137 0.27 -8.55 -12.29
N ARG A 138 1.49 -8.04 -12.07
CA ARG A 138 2.66 -8.86 -11.71
C ARG A 138 2.57 -9.46 -10.31
N ALA A 139 1.82 -8.83 -9.40
CA ALA A 139 1.52 -9.37 -8.08
C ALA A 139 0.41 -10.44 -8.12
N GLY A 140 -0.21 -10.67 -9.28
CA GLY A 140 -1.23 -11.70 -9.49
C GLY A 140 -2.67 -11.18 -9.42
N PHE A 141 -2.87 -9.86 -9.32
CA PHE A 141 -4.21 -9.29 -9.35
C PHE A 141 -4.81 -9.42 -10.75
N VAL A 142 -6.11 -9.70 -10.79
CA VAL A 142 -6.91 -9.77 -12.01
C VAL A 142 -7.68 -8.47 -12.16
N LEU A 143 -7.71 -7.94 -13.39
CA LEU A 143 -8.57 -6.80 -13.75
C LEU A 143 -10.03 -7.27 -13.76
N GLU A 144 -10.87 -6.72 -12.88
CA GLU A 144 -12.29 -7.07 -12.80
C GLU A 144 -13.16 -6.18 -13.69
N ARG A 145 -12.85 -4.88 -13.71
CA ARG A 145 -13.52 -3.90 -14.56
C ARG A 145 -12.61 -2.69 -14.79
N ALA A 146 -12.90 -1.96 -15.85
CA ALA A 146 -12.30 -0.67 -16.16
C ALA A 146 -13.35 0.21 -16.85
N ASP A 147 -13.24 1.52 -16.65
CA ASP A 147 -13.88 2.54 -17.47
C ASP A 147 -12.80 3.42 -18.13
N GLU A 148 -13.20 4.59 -18.64
CA GLU A 148 -12.28 5.51 -19.33
C GLU A 148 -11.23 6.13 -18.40
N GLU A 149 -11.52 6.23 -17.10
CA GLU A 149 -10.70 6.95 -16.13
C GLU A 149 -9.99 5.98 -15.16
N TYR A 150 -10.66 4.90 -14.76
CA TYR A 150 -10.21 4.01 -13.70
C TYR A 150 -10.29 2.51 -14.03
N ALA A 151 -9.48 1.74 -13.31
CA ALA A 151 -9.47 0.29 -13.29
C ALA A 151 -9.64 -0.25 -11.86
N TRP A 152 -10.26 -1.42 -11.75
CA TRP A 152 -10.48 -2.15 -10.50
C TRP A 152 -9.86 -3.53 -10.60
N TYR A 153 -9.03 -3.85 -9.63
CA TYR A 153 -8.25 -5.08 -9.57
C TYR A 153 -8.55 -5.85 -8.29
N ALA A 154 -8.53 -7.17 -8.38
CA ALA A 154 -8.70 -8.05 -7.22
C ALA A 154 -7.69 -9.21 -7.24
N LEU A 155 -7.23 -9.60 -6.05
CA LEU A 155 -6.50 -10.82 -5.78
C LEU A 155 -7.29 -11.62 -4.76
N ALA A 156 -7.78 -12.78 -5.17
CA ALA A 156 -8.44 -13.71 -4.27
C ALA A 156 -7.43 -14.43 -3.37
N GLY A 157 -7.80 -14.66 -2.12
CA GLY A 157 -7.14 -15.64 -1.28
C GLY A 157 -7.24 -17.04 -1.90
N ALA A 158 -6.28 -17.90 -1.59
CA ALA A 158 -6.53 -19.33 -1.77
C ALA A 158 -7.77 -19.65 -0.94
N GLY A 159 -8.84 -20.11 -1.60
CA GLY A 159 -10.06 -20.51 -0.91
C GLY A 159 -9.75 -21.58 0.15
N PRO A 160 -10.67 -21.79 1.11
CA PRO A 160 -10.60 -22.99 1.95
C PRO A 160 -10.62 -24.27 1.09
#